data_AF-A0A497JLR8-F1
#
_entry.id   AF-A0A497JLR8-F1
#
_cell.length_a   1.000
_cell.length_b   1.000
_cell.length_c   1.000
_cell.angle_alpha   90.00
_cell.angle_beta   90.00
_cell.angle_gamma   90.00
#
_symmetry.space_group_name_H-M   'P 1'
#
loop_
_entity.id
_entity.type
_entity.pdbx_description
1 polymer ?
#
loop_
_entity_poly.entity_id
_entity_poly.type
_entity_poly.pdbx_seq_one_letter_code
_entity_poly.pdbx_strand_id
1 'polypeptide(L)' 'MRVGPPKLTRFERARIVGARALQIAMGAPVLIEVSEKISNPIDIALKELEQGILPITIRRTLPNGEYQDIPLKWLLENA' A
#
# COMPACT_ATOMS: atom_id res chain seq x y z
N MET A 1 -13.63 14.42 10.55
CA MET A 1 -13.57 14.70 9.10
C MET A 1 -12.43 13.88 8.52
N ARG A 2 -12.69 12.93 7.62
CA ARG A 2 -11.62 12.20 6.91
C ARG A 2 -11.36 12.93 5.59
N VAL A 3 -10.11 13.27 5.31
CA VAL A 3 -9.71 13.90 4.06
C VAL A 3 -9.80 12.86 2.94
N GLY A 4 -10.59 13.16 1.91
CA GLY A 4 -10.83 12.27 0.78
C GLY A 4 -11.77 11.10 1.07
N PRO A 5 -11.93 10.17 0.11
CA PRO A 5 -12.86 9.05 0.21
C PRO A 5 -12.44 8.03 1.28
N PRO A 6 -13.39 7.30 1.92
CA PRO A 6 -13.06 6.31 2.97
C PRO A 6 -12.37 5.04 2.44
N LYS A 7 -12.13 4.95 1.13
CA LYS A 7 -11.47 3.83 0.44
C LYS A 7 -10.12 4.23 -0.14
N LEU A 8 -9.29 3.23 -0.39
CA LEU A 8 -8.04 3.38 -1.13
C LEU A 8 -8.33 3.76 -2.58
N THR A 9 -7.75 4.86 -3.07
CA THR A 9 -7.90 5.27 -4.47
C THR A 9 -7.03 4.41 -5.38
N ARG A 10 -7.39 4.33 -6.66
CA ARG A 10 -6.57 3.61 -7.66
C ARG A 10 -5.14 4.14 -7.76
N PHE A 11 -4.96 5.44 -7.54
CA PHE A 11 -3.66 6.11 -7.59
C PHE A 11 -2.79 5.76 -6.39
N GLU A 12 -3.37 5.79 -5.18
CA GLU A 12 -2.71 5.36 -3.96
C GLU A 12 -2.33 3.88 -4.03
N ARG A 13 -3.26 3.02 -4.49
CA ARG A 13 -3.00 1.59 -4.71
C ARG A 13 -1.81 1.38 -5.64
N ALA A 14 -1.80 2.02 -6.81
CA ALA A 14 -0.69 1.91 -7.76
C ALA A 14 0.64 2.40 -7.18
N ARG A 15 0.62 3.52 -6.43
CA ARG A 15 1.84 4.08 -5.81
C ARG A 15 2.42 3.15 -4.74
N ILE A 16 1.57 2.55 -3.91
CA ILE A 16 1.97 1.62 -2.85
C ILE A 16 2.59 0.36 -3.45
N VAL A 17 1.91 -0.25 -4.43
CA VAL A 17 2.42 -1.44 -5.11
C VAL A 17 3.76 -1.15 -5.79
N GLY A 18 3.88 -0.03 -6.50
CA GLY A 18 5.13 0.34 -7.17
C GLY A 18 6.29 0.57 -6.18
N ALA A 19 6.04 1.29 -5.09
CA ALA A 19 7.05 1.53 -4.06
C ALA A 19 7.46 0.22 -3.37
N ARG A 20 6.50 -0.67 -3.06
CA ARG A 20 6.78 -1.95 -2.41
C ARG A 20 7.49 -2.93 -3.33
N ALA A 21 7.10 -3.01 -4.60
CA ALA A 21 7.79 -3.82 -5.59
C ALA A 21 9.26 -3.38 -5.75
N LEU A 22 9.53 -2.07 -5.71
CA LEU A 22 10.90 -1.55 -5.71
C LEU A 22 11.69 -2.00 -4.48
N GLN A 23 11.09 -1.93 -3.28
CA GLN A 23 11.74 -2.43 -2.06
C GLN A 23 12.11 -3.90 -2.18
N ILE A 24 11.19 -4.74 -2.68
CA ILE A 24 11.43 -6.18 -2.88
C ILE A 24 12.54 -6.41 -3.91
N ALA A 25 12.53 -5.67 -5.02
CA ALA A 25 13.59 -5.75 -6.03
C ALA A 25 14.98 -5.35 -5.49
N MET A 26 15.02 -4.48 -4.47
CA MET A 26 16.24 -4.10 -3.75
C MET A 26 16.63 -5.08 -2.65
N GLY A 27 15.94 -6.23 -2.52
CA GLY A 27 16.25 -7.27 -1.54
C GLY A 27 15.64 -7.03 -0.15
N ALA A 28 14.64 -6.15 -0.03
CA ALA A 28 13.90 -6.00 1.23
C ALA A 28 13.15 -7.31 1.59
N PRO A 29 13.03 -7.62 2.89
CA PRO A 29 12.33 -8.82 3.33
C PRO A 29 10.84 -8.76 2.96
N VAL A 30 10.35 -9.87 2.42
CA VAL A 30 8.94 -10.11 2.10
C VAL A 30 8.23 -10.61 3.36
N LEU A 31 7.02 -10.12 3.60
CA LEU A 31 6.24 -10.43 4.81
C LEU A 31 5.26 -11.62 4.63
N ILE A 32 5.13 -12.13 3.40
CA ILE A 32 4.30 -13.29 3.06
C ILE A 32 5.15 -14.53 2.75
N GLU A 33 4.56 -15.71 2.93
CA GLU A 33 5.13 -16.95 2.42
C GLU A 33 5.09 -16.96 0.89
N VAL A 34 6.27 -16.79 0.27
CA VAL A 34 6.43 -16.86 -1.17
C VAL A 34 6.46 -18.34 -1.56
N SER A 35 5.41 -18.82 -2.23
CA SER A 35 5.50 -20.12 -2.91
C SER A 35 6.45 -19.98 -4.11
N GLU A 36 7.21 -21.04 -4.42
CA GLU A 36 8.26 -21.05 -5.48
C GLU A 36 7.81 -20.53 -6.86
N LYS A 37 6.50 -20.39 -7.08
CA LYS A 37 5.89 -19.89 -8.32
C LYS A 37 5.78 -18.37 -8.41
N ILE A 38 6.04 -17.61 -7.35
CA ILE A 38 5.87 -16.15 -7.33
C ILE A 38 7.25 -15.49 -7.27
N SER A 39 7.83 -15.22 -8.44
CA SER A 39 9.15 -14.61 -8.55
C SER A 39 9.10 -13.10 -8.82
N ASN A 40 7.97 -12.57 -9.33
CA ASN A 40 7.87 -11.16 -9.71
C ASN A 40 7.63 -10.26 -8.49
N PRO A 41 8.48 -9.24 -8.23
CA PRO A 41 8.29 -8.28 -7.14
C PRO A 41 6.93 -7.60 -7.11
N ILE A 42 6.31 -7.37 -8.28
CA ILE A 42 4.99 -6.73 -8.39
C ILE A 42 3.90 -7.65 -7.82
N ASP A 43 3.93 -8.92 -8.16
CA ASP A 43 2.94 -9.89 -7.70
C ASP A 43 3.03 -10.11 -6.19
N ILE A 44 4.26 -10.11 -5.65
CA ILE A 44 4.51 -10.18 -4.21
C ILE A 44 3.93 -8.93 -3.52
N ALA A 45 4.23 -7.73 -4.03
CA ALA A 45 3.72 -6.48 -3.48
C ALA A 45 2.18 -6.39 -3.51
N LEU A 46 1.55 -6.92 -4.56
CA LEU A 46 0.09 -7.00 -4.67
C LEU A 46 -0.50 -7.90 -3.58
N LYS A 47 0.07 -9.07 -3.37
CA LYS A 47 -0.38 -10.01 -2.33
C LYS A 47 -0.21 -9.44 -0.93
N GLU A 48 0.93 -8.78 -0.64
CA GLU A 48 1.14 -8.12 0.64
C GLU A 48 0.13 -6.99 0.89
N LEU A 49 -0.22 -6.24 -0.15
CA LEU A 49 -1.25 -5.21 -0.07
C LEU A 49 -2.65 -5.80 0.18
N GLU A 50 -2.99 -6.90 -0.49
CA GLU A 50 -4.28 -7.59 -0.33
C GLU A 50 -4.44 -8.20 1.07
N GLN A 51 -3.35 -8.69 1.68
CA GLN A 51 -3.38 -9.15 3.07
C GLN A 51 -3.38 -8.00 4.09
N GLY A 52 -3.17 -6.75 3.66
CA GLY A 52 -3.18 -5.59 4.54
C GLY A 52 -2.08 -5.57 5.60
N ILE A 53 -0.99 -6.31 5.37
CA ILE A 53 0.13 -6.46 6.32
C ILE A 53 1.19 -5.37 6.18
N LEU A 54 1.13 -4.55 5.12
CA LEU A 54 2.10 -3.50 4.85
C LEU A 54 1.97 -2.36 5.89
N PRO A 55 3.04 -2.02 6.64
CA PRO A 55 3.03 -0.94 7.62
C PRO A 55 3.21 0.42 6.93
N ILE A 56 2.24 0.81 6.08
CA ILE A 56 2.27 2.05 5.29
C ILE A 56 1.19 3.02 5.78
N THR A 57 1.55 4.30 5.87
CA THR A 57 0.64 5.41 6.15
C THR A 57 0.56 6.30 4.93
N ILE A 58 -0.66 6.70 4.54
CA ILE A 58 -0.91 7.57 3.40
C ILE A 58 -1.18 8.98 3.91
N ARG A 59 -0.38 9.94 3.47
CA ARG A 59 -0.63 11.36 3.70
C ARG A 59 -1.48 11.92 2.57
N ARG A 60 -2.70 12.39 2.89
CA ARG A 60 -3.54 13.14 1.95
C ARG A 60 -3.47 14.62 2.27
N THR A 61 -3.02 15.42 1.31
CA THR A 61 -2.89 16.87 1.45
C THR A 61 -4.00 17.57 0.67
N LEU A 62 -4.68 18.50 1.31
CA LEU A 62 -5.68 19.38 0.71
C LEU A 62 -5.00 20.58 0.01
N PRO A 63 -5.67 21.26 -0.93
CA PRO A 63 -5.12 22.43 -1.61
C PRO A 63 -4.75 23.60 -0.67
N ASN A 64 -5.34 23.65 0.52
CA ASN A 64 -5.05 24.64 1.57
C ASN A 64 -3.77 24.32 2.37
N GLY A 65 -3.09 23.19 2.10
CA GLY A 65 -1.89 22.75 2.80
C GLY A 65 -2.14 21.89 4.04
N GLU A 66 -3.39 21.75 4.49
CA GLU A 66 -3.73 20.80 5.54
C GLU A 66 -3.53 19.37 5.05
N TYR A 67 -3.09 18.48 5.92
CA TYR A 67 -2.91 17.09 5.59
C TYR A 67 -3.44 16.17 6.67
N GLN A 68 -3.78 14.95 6.28
CA GLN A 68 -4.15 13.89 7.19
C GLN A 68 -3.33 12.63 6.87
N ASP A 69 -2.73 12.07 7.91
CA ASP A 69 -2.03 10.79 7.86
C ASP A 69 -3.05 9.68 8.16
N ILE A 70 -3.27 8.80 7.18
CA ILE A 70 -4.27 7.74 7.20
C ILE A 70 -3.56 6.39 7.13
N PRO A 71 -3.62 5.55 8.17
CA PRO A 71 -3.10 4.19 8.13
C PRO A 71 -3.77 3.38 7.02
N LEU A 72 -2.97 2.65 6.22
CA LEU A 72 -3.49 1.83 5.11
C LEU A 72 -4.56 0.83 5.58
N LYS A 73 -4.36 0.23 6.76
CA LYS A 73 -5.29 -0.74 7.35
C LYS A 73 -6.73 -0.21 7.40
N TRP A 74 -6.93 1.05 7.76
CA TRP A 74 -8.26 1.68 7.84
C TRP A 74 -8.94 1.81 6.47
N LEU A 75 -8.17 1.91 5.39
CA LEU A 75 -8.69 2.04 4.03
C LEU A 75 -9.02 0.70 3.39
N LEU A 76 -8.42 -0.40 3.88
CA LEU A 76 -8.68 -1.76 3.42
C LEU A 76 -9.86 -2.42 4.13
N GLU A 77 -10.12 -2.09 5.40
CA GLU A 77 -11.29 -2.58 6.16
C GLU A 77 -12.65 -2.11 5.60
N ASN A 78 -12.64 -1.09 4.71
CA ASN A 78 -13.84 -0.49 4.11
C ASN A 78 -13.97 -0.78 2.59
N ALA A 79 -13.20 -1.73 2.06
CA ALA A 79 -13.15 -2.09 0.64
C ALA A 79 -14.07 -3.27 0.28
#